data_AF-A0A2I3HRS5-F1
#
_entry.id   AF-A0A2I3HRS5-F1
#
_cell.length_a   1.000
_cell.length_b   1.000
_cell.length_c   1.000
_cell.angle_alpha   90.00
_cell.angle_beta   90.00
_cell.angle_gamma   90.00
#
_symmetry.space_group_name_H-M   'P 1'
#
loop_
_entity.id
_entity.type
_entity.pdbx_description
1 polymer ?
#
loop_
_entity_poly.entity_id
_entity_poly.type
_entity_poly.pdbx_seq_one_letter_code
_entity_poly.pdbx_strand_id
1 'polypeptide(L)' 'GNHRESGLARCSLVNIHGAVLYDKFIRPEGEITDYRTRVSGVTPQHMVGATPFAVARLEVPFPSSPTAAE' A
#
# COMPACT_ATOMS: atom_id res chain seq x y z
N GLY A 1 -8.78 -26.35 -5.23
CA GLY A 1 -7.42 -25.79 -5.03
C GLY A 1 -7.59 -24.40 -4.51
N ASN A 2 -7.33 -24.17 -3.23
CA ASN A 2 -7.69 -22.92 -2.56
C ASN A 2 -6.60 -21.88 -2.83
N HIS A 3 -6.69 -21.14 -3.92
CA HIS A 3 -5.73 -20.10 -4.26
C HIS A 3 -5.98 -18.89 -3.35
N ARG A 4 -5.17 -18.75 -2.29
CA ARG A 4 -5.16 -17.55 -1.44
C ARG A 4 -4.14 -16.58 -2.02
N GLU A 5 -4.60 -15.42 -2.45
CA GLU A 5 -3.73 -14.36 -2.99
C GLU A 5 -3.38 -13.36 -1.89
N SER A 6 -2.18 -12.77 -1.98
CA SER A 6 -1.75 -11.73 -1.05
C SER A 6 -2.08 -10.35 -1.63
N GLY A 7 -2.73 -9.51 -0.83
CA GLY A 7 -3.05 -8.12 -1.18
C GLY A 7 -2.15 -7.10 -0.48
N LEU A 8 -1.93 -5.95 -1.12
CA LEU A 8 -1.18 -4.82 -0.54
C LEU A 8 -2.05 -4.11 0.50
N ALA A 9 -1.54 -3.97 1.73
CA ALA A 9 -2.28 -3.39 2.86
C ALA A 9 -1.74 -2.02 3.35
N ARG A 10 -0.46 -1.73 3.09
CA ARG A 10 0.18 -0.44 3.37
C ARG A 10 1.36 -0.25 2.42
N CYS A 11 1.60 0.99 2.00
CA CYS A 11 2.81 1.34 1.25
C CYS A 11 3.40 2.61 1.84
N SER A 12 4.72 2.57 2.10
CA SER A 12 5.49 3.71 2.57
C SER A 12 6.66 3.95 1.59
N LEU A 13 6.71 5.13 0.99
CA LEU A 13 7.79 5.60 0.14
C LEU A 13 8.60 6.64 0.91
N VAL A 14 9.92 6.43 0.95
CA VAL A 14 10.86 7.33 1.62
C VAL A 14 11.97 7.70 0.66
N ASN A 15 12.51 8.92 0.79
CA ASN A 15 13.70 9.33 0.04
C ASN A 15 14.99 8.91 0.77
N ILE A 16 16.14 9.18 0.13
CA ILE A 16 17.47 8.84 0.69
C ILE A 16 17.81 9.57 2.00
N HIS A 17 17.13 10.68 2.29
CA HIS A 17 17.28 11.46 3.52
C HIS A 17 16.33 10.98 4.63
N GLY A 18 15.54 9.94 4.38
CA GLY A 18 14.58 9.39 5.34
C GLY A 18 13.27 10.18 5.43
N ALA A 19 13.03 11.15 4.54
CA ALA A 19 11.76 11.86 4.50
C ALA A 19 10.69 10.95 3.89
N VAL A 20 9.52 10.89 4.55
CA VAL A 20 8.36 10.11 4.10
C VAL A 20 7.64 10.90 3.01
N LEU A 21 7.68 10.40 1.78
CA LEU A 21 7.01 10.99 0.63
C LEU A 21 5.58 10.47 0.45
N TYR A 22 5.33 9.24 0.89
CA TYR A 22 4.03 8.60 0.83
C TYR A 22 3.94 7.59 1.97
N ASP A 23 2.86 7.59 2.75
CA ASP A 23 2.58 6.52 3.71
C ASP A 23 1.08 6.39 3.89
N LYS A 24 0.50 5.33 3.32
CA LYS A 24 -0.95 5.12 3.35
C LYS A 24 -1.29 3.66 3.56
N PHE A 25 -2.38 3.44 4.29
CA PHE A 25 -3.09 2.16 4.26
C PHE A 25 -3.85 2.03 2.95
N ILE A 26 -3.70 0.86 2.34
CA ILE A 26 -4.26 0.54 1.03
C ILE A 26 -5.23 -0.61 1.22
N ARG A 27 -6.44 -0.46 0.69
CA ARG A 27 -7.45 -1.52 0.70
C ARG A 27 -7.25 -2.38 -0.55
N PRO A 28 -6.84 -3.65 -0.39
CA PRO A 28 -6.74 -4.57 -1.52
C PRO A 28 -8.12 -4.88 -2.10
N GLU A 29 -8.14 -5.35 -3.34
CA GLU A 29 -9.36 -5.80 -4.00
C GLU A 29 -9.85 -7.12 -3.39
N GLY A 30 -11.17 -7.30 -3.28
CA GLY A 30 -11.79 -8.48 -2.70
C GLY A 30 -11.92 -8.46 -1.16
N GLU A 31 -12.29 -9.61 -0.61
CA GLU A 31 -12.47 -9.79 0.83
C GLU A 31 -11.15 -10.13 1.52
N ILE A 32 -10.82 -9.41 2.60
CA ILE A 32 -9.65 -9.69 3.41
C ILE A 32 -10.00 -10.80 4.40
N THR A 33 -9.48 -12.00 4.15
CA THR A 33 -9.69 -13.17 5.03
C THR A 33 -8.67 -13.29 6.15
N ASP A 34 -7.50 -12.65 6.02
CA ASP A 34 -6.41 -12.72 7.00
C ASP A 34 -5.50 -11.48 6.89
N TYR A 35 -5.50 -10.67 7.95
CA TYR A 35 -4.72 -9.43 8.03
C TYR A 35 -3.25 -9.65 8.38
N ARG A 36 -2.90 -10.84 8.89
CA ARG A 36 -1.55 -11.19 9.35
C ARG A 36 -0.96 -10.13 10.29
N THR A 37 -1.79 -9.55 11.18
CA THR A 37 -1.48 -8.39 12.02
C THR A 37 -0.17 -8.54 12.80
N ARG A 38 0.17 -9.74 13.27
CA ARG A 38 1.42 -10.00 14.00
C ARG A 38 2.67 -9.60 13.22
N VAL A 39 2.64 -9.74 11.89
CA VAL A 39 3.78 -9.40 11.03
C VAL A 39 3.58 -8.09 10.27
N SER A 40 2.34 -7.78 9.88
CA SER A 40 2.03 -6.60 9.08
C SER A 40 1.77 -5.34 9.91
N GLY A 41 1.38 -5.49 11.18
CA GLY A 41 0.84 -4.40 12.00
C GLY A 41 -0.51 -3.86 11.51
N VAL A 42 -1.10 -4.46 10.47
CA VAL A 42 -2.36 -4.01 9.88
C VAL A 42 -3.54 -4.63 10.62
N THR A 43 -4.53 -3.81 10.95
CA THR A 43 -5.77 -4.21 11.61
C THR A 43 -6.98 -3.93 10.70
N PRO A 44 -8.15 -4.54 10.95
CA PRO A 44 -9.38 -4.20 10.25
C PRO A 44 -9.73 -2.71 10.33
N GLN A 45 -9.41 -2.06 11.45
CA GLN A 45 -9.65 -0.64 11.67
C GLN A 45 -8.87 0.23 10.68
N HIS A 46 -7.65 -0.17 10.31
CA HIS A 46 -6.87 0.54 9.28
C HIS A 46 -7.54 0.51 7.90
N MET A 47 -8.45 -0.44 7.64
CA MET A 47 -9.20 -0.52 6.38
C MET A 47 -10.45 0.37 6.34
N VAL A 48 -10.85 0.92 7.49
CA VAL A 48 -11.97 1.87 7.58
C VAL A 48 -11.49 3.21 7.04
N GLY A 49 -11.65 3.41 5.73
CA GLY A 49 -11.15 4.60 5.02
C GLY A 49 -9.78 4.43 4.35
N ALA A 50 -9.25 3.20 4.28
CA ALA A 50 -8.04 2.95 3.49
C ALA A 50 -8.24 3.27 2.01
N THR A 51 -7.17 3.73 1.36
CA THR A 51 -7.20 4.13 -0.05
C THR A 51 -7.41 2.88 -0.92
N PRO A 52 -8.39 2.84 -1.85
CA PRO A 52 -8.54 1.70 -2.75
C PRO A 52 -7.28 1.45 -3.56
N PHE A 53 -6.90 0.18 -3.75
CA PHE A 53 -5.67 -0.19 -4.47
C PHE A 53 -5.54 0.48 -5.85
N ALA A 54 -6.63 0.53 -6.63
CA ALA A 54 -6.65 1.18 -7.93
C ALA A 54 -6.28 2.68 -7.86
N VAL A 55 -6.69 3.38 -6.80
CA VAL A 55 -6.37 4.80 -6.58
C VAL A 55 -4.91 4.94 -6.13
N ALA A 56 -4.49 4.16 -5.13
CA ALA A 56 -3.11 4.18 -4.62
C ALA A 56 -2.07 3.92 -5.73
N ARG A 57 -2.40 3.04 -6.68
CA ARG A 57 -1.52 2.73 -7.84
C ARG A 57 -1.35 3.92 -8.79
N LEU A 58 -2.34 4.81 -8.89
CA LEU A 58 -2.23 6.03 -9.70
C LEU A 58 -1.45 7.13 -8.97
N GLU A 59 -1.54 7.16 -7.65
CA GLU A 59 -0.81 8.13 -6.81
C GLU A 59 0.69 7.87 -6.74
N VAL A 60 1.12 6.62 -6.95
CA VAL A 60 2.54 6.23 -7.03
C VAL A 60 2.89 5.98 -8.50
N PRO A 61 3.12 7.04 -9.32
CA PRO A 61 3.55 6.85 -10.69
C PRO A 61 4.93 6.21 -10.72
N PHE A 62 5.09 5.18 -11.53
CA PHE A 62 6.42 4.75 -11.94
C PHE A 62 7.09 5.93 -12.66
N PRO A 63 8.29 6.37 -12.25
CA PRO A 63 8.98 7.44 -12.95
C PRO A 63 9.34 6.95 -14.35
N SER A 64 8.50 7.27 -15.34
CA SER A 64 8.80 7.07 -16.75
C SER A 64 9.81 8.09 -17.29
N SER A 65 10.36 8.96 -16.43
CA SER A 65 11.45 9.87 -16.77
C SER A 65 12.30 10.19 -15.53
N PRO A 66 13.64 10.21 -15.65
CA PRO A 66 14.56 10.52 -14.55
C PRO A 66 14.56 11.99 -14.12
N THR A 67 13.63 12.82 -14.60
CA THR A 67 13.65 14.28 -14.43
C THR A 67 12.97 14.77 -13.14
N ALA A 68 12.33 13.89 -12.36
CA ALA A 68 11.60 14.29 -11.14
C ALA A 68 12.39 14.06 -9.84
N ALA A 69 13.71 13.85 -9.93
CA ALA A 69 14.61 13.78 -8.79
C ALA A 69 15.64 14.92 -8.90
N GLU A 70 15.18 16.15 -8.75
CA GLU A 70 15.98 17.32 -8.35
C GLU A 70 15.48 17.86 -7.01
#